data_AF-A0A8T3C5L9-F1
#
_entry.id   AF-A0A8T3C5L9-F1
#
_cell.length_a   1.000
_cell.length_b   1.000
_cell.length_c   1.000
_cell.angle_alpha   90.00
_cell.angle_beta   90.00
_cell.angle_gamma   90.00
#
_symmetry.space_group_name_H-M   'P 1'
#
loop_
_entity.id
_entity.type
_entity.pdbx_description
1 polymer ?
#
loop_
_entity_poly.entity_id
_entity_poly.type
_entity_poly.pdbx_seq_one_letter_code
_entity_poly.pdbx_strand_id
1 'polypeptide(L)'
;MSSSAVFPPLASSTTSLAPSAKDLLHWKLLFSSQSPVSHDFSSSLAHHPTKNFTAHFTKSQFDAGALEWSFSLVGYSIGRRPFYEALLSVIKRTWKLKGELSLLTLDDGFFLLKFSSPEDYDMAWSGGPWFFFGKPFMVAGLHS
;
A
#
# COMPACT_ATOMS: atom_id res chain seq x y z
N MET A 1 -8.08 -19.73 -36.32
CA MET A 1 -6.60 -19.75 -36.28
C MET A 1 -6.13 -18.33 -36.02
N SER A 2 -5.15 -18.19 -35.14
CA SER A 2 -4.74 -17.02 -34.34
C SER A 2 -4.49 -15.70 -35.08
N SER A 3 -4.82 -14.59 -34.42
CA SER A 3 -4.27 -13.26 -34.70
C SER A 3 -3.12 -13.01 -33.74
N SER A 4 -1.89 -12.89 -34.27
CA SER A 4 -0.66 -12.81 -33.50
C SER A 4 -0.29 -11.35 -33.21
N ALA A 5 -0.04 -11.04 -31.94
CA ALA A 5 0.47 -9.74 -31.52
C ALA A 5 1.88 -9.51 -32.07
N VAL A 6 2.09 -8.40 -32.78
CA VAL A 6 3.39 -7.98 -33.30
C VAL A 6 4.07 -7.12 -32.24
N PHE A 7 5.15 -7.65 -31.65
CA PHE A 7 6.03 -6.91 -30.75
C PHE A 7 7.12 -6.17 -31.54
N PRO A 8 7.57 -4.98 -31.08
CA PRO A 8 8.70 -4.28 -31.70
C PRO A 8 10.03 -4.95 -31.35
N PRO A 9 11.06 -4.86 -32.21
CA PRO A 9 12.33 -5.52 -31.98
C PRO A 9 13.15 -4.78 -30.91
N LEU A 10 13.74 -5.53 -29.97
CA LEU A 10 14.75 -4.99 -29.07
C LEU A 10 16.02 -4.67 -29.85
N ALA A 11 16.48 -3.42 -29.74
CA ALA A 11 17.84 -3.06 -30.15
C ALA A 11 18.85 -3.84 -29.30
N SER A 12 19.63 -4.68 -29.96
CA SER A 12 20.69 -5.48 -29.38
C SER A 12 21.98 -4.67 -29.22
N SER A 13 22.75 -5.05 -28.19
CA SER A 13 24.19 -4.80 -27.96
C SER A 13 24.57 -3.35 -27.51
N THR A 14 25.40 -3.06 -26.50
CA THR A 14 26.41 -3.84 -25.76
C THR A 14 26.93 -3.02 -24.55
N THR A 15 27.26 -3.72 -23.46
CA THR A 15 28.22 -3.44 -22.37
C THR A 15 27.99 -2.31 -21.35
N SER A 16 28.02 -2.77 -20.09
CA SER A 16 28.19 -2.11 -18.80
C SER A 16 29.07 -0.87 -18.76
N LEU A 17 28.67 0.13 -17.97
CA LEU A 17 29.52 0.82 -16.99
C LEU A 17 28.64 1.68 -16.07
N ALA A 18 28.98 1.70 -14.78
CA ALA A 18 28.30 2.45 -13.72
C ALA A 18 28.13 3.95 -14.09
N PRO A 19 27.04 4.62 -13.65
CA PRO A 19 26.79 6.01 -14.01
C PRO A 19 27.82 6.91 -13.30
N SER A 20 28.57 7.67 -14.11
CA SER A 20 29.45 8.74 -13.64
C SER A 20 28.61 9.98 -13.30
N ALA A 21 29.03 10.74 -12.29
CA ALA A 21 28.32 11.86 -11.66
C ALA A 21 27.86 13.01 -12.62
N LYS A 22 28.13 12.92 -13.92
CA LYS A 22 27.66 13.85 -14.95
C LYS A 22 26.22 13.55 -15.44
N ASP A 23 25.70 12.34 -15.21
CA ASP A 23 24.33 11.98 -15.61
C ASP A 23 23.24 12.64 -14.74
N LEU A 24 23.61 13.14 -13.55
CA LEU A 24 22.72 13.88 -12.67
C LEU A 24 22.29 15.25 -13.24
N LEU A 25 22.84 15.71 -14.36
CA LEU A 25 22.44 16.97 -14.98
C LEU A 25 21.43 16.75 -16.12
N HIS A 26 21.33 15.52 -16.65
CA HIS A 26 20.44 15.17 -17.75
C HIS A 26 18.99 14.97 -17.32
N TRP A 27 18.73 14.56 -16.07
CA TRP A 27 17.34 14.40 -15.60
C TRP A 27 16.58 15.72 -15.61
N LYS A 28 17.28 16.85 -15.39
CA LYS A 28 16.68 18.19 -15.47
C LYS A 28 16.13 18.49 -16.88
N LEU A 29 16.72 17.88 -17.91
CA LEU A 29 16.29 18.06 -19.30
C LEU A 29 15.03 17.26 -19.63
N LEU A 30 14.76 16.17 -18.92
CA LEU A 30 13.52 15.38 -19.05
C LEU A 30 12.27 16.19 -18.69
N PHE A 31 12.40 17.14 -17.75
CA PHE A 31 11.33 18.06 -17.36
C PHE A 31 11.35 19.38 -18.13
N SER A 32 12.42 19.65 -18.89
CA SER A 32 12.60 20.91 -19.63
C SER A 32 12.15 20.79 -21.09
N SER A 33 12.08 19.59 -21.65
CA SER A 33 11.41 19.39 -22.94
C SER A 33 9.90 19.45 -22.73
N GLN A 34 9.28 20.59 -23.06
CA GLN A 34 7.86 20.62 -23.34
C GLN A 34 7.62 19.72 -24.57
N SER A 35 7.21 18.48 -24.33
CA SER A 35 6.55 17.70 -25.37
C SER A 35 5.30 18.48 -25.79
N PRO A 36 4.99 18.63 -27.09
CA PRO A 36 3.66 19.05 -27.48
C PRO A 36 2.69 18.08 -26.79
N VAL A 37 1.82 18.64 -25.96
CA VAL A 37 0.80 17.89 -25.23
C VAL A 37 -0.07 17.26 -26.29
N SER A 38 0.10 15.96 -26.56
CA SER A 38 -0.91 15.20 -27.28
C SER A 38 -2.20 15.34 -26.48
N HIS A 39 -3.15 16.08 -27.04
CA HIS A 39 -4.49 16.28 -26.47
C HIS A 39 -5.28 14.96 -26.34
N ASP A 40 -4.73 13.86 -26.87
CA ASP A 40 -5.32 12.52 -26.84
C ASP A 40 -4.96 11.71 -25.60
N PHE A 41 -4.12 12.21 -24.69
CA PHE A 41 -3.91 11.54 -23.40
C PHE A 41 -5.00 11.93 -22.40
N SER A 42 -6.23 11.53 -22.69
CA SER A 42 -7.34 11.54 -21.73
C SER A 42 -7.23 10.31 -20.82
N SER A 43 -6.24 10.29 -19.94
CA SER A 43 -6.21 9.34 -18.84
C SER A 43 -7.06 9.89 -17.68
N SER A 44 -8.39 9.91 -17.87
CA SER A 44 -9.30 10.08 -16.74
C SER A 44 -9.20 8.82 -15.87
N LEU A 45 -8.33 8.85 -14.86
CA LEU A 45 -8.38 7.92 -13.73
C LEU A 45 -9.57 8.21 -12.80
N ALA A 46 -10.38 9.23 -13.13
CA ALA A 46 -11.64 9.51 -12.46
C ALA A 46 -12.75 8.58 -12.97
N HIS A 47 -12.53 7.27 -12.95
CA HIS A 47 -13.66 6.34 -12.96
C HIS A 47 -14.37 6.46 -11.61
N HIS A 48 -15.22 7.48 -11.50
CA HIS A 48 -16.20 7.61 -10.45
C HIS A 48 -17.43 6.84 -10.95
N PRO A 49 -17.84 5.74 -10.29
CA PRO A 49 -19.03 5.01 -10.71
C PRO A 49 -20.24 5.97 -10.65
N THR A 50 -20.71 6.42 -11.82
CA THR A 50 -21.78 7.43 -11.91
C THR A 50 -23.17 6.82 -11.73
N LYS A 51 -23.24 5.51 -11.49
CA LYS A 51 -24.49 4.76 -11.28
C LYS A 51 -24.27 3.75 -10.16
N ASN A 52 -25.28 3.62 -9.31
CA ASN A 52 -25.41 2.69 -8.19
C ASN A 52 -24.66 1.37 -8.45
N PHE A 53 -23.37 1.35 -8.11
CA PHE A 53 -22.55 0.17 -8.28
C PHE A 53 -22.82 -0.72 -7.09
N THR A 54 -23.70 -1.70 -7.29
CA THR A 54 -23.85 -2.79 -6.33
C THR A 54 -22.83 -3.85 -6.69
N ALA A 55 -21.77 -3.94 -5.90
CA ALA A 55 -20.81 -5.02 -6.04
C ALA A 55 -21.50 -6.36 -5.72
N HIS A 56 -21.59 -7.25 -6.70
CA HIS A 56 -22.14 -8.59 -6.53
C HIS A 56 -21.03 -9.54 -6.07
N PHE A 57 -20.94 -9.76 -4.75
CA PHE A 57 -20.04 -10.76 -4.18
C PHE A 57 -20.81 -12.04 -3.85
N THR A 58 -20.24 -13.20 -4.20
CA THR A 58 -20.78 -14.48 -3.72
C THR A 58 -20.37 -14.71 -2.27
N LYS A 59 -21.14 -15.53 -1.55
CA LYS A 59 -20.78 -15.95 -0.19
C LYS A 59 -19.37 -16.57 -0.13
N SER A 60 -19.02 -17.41 -1.11
CA SER A 60 -17.69 -18.03 -1.19
C SER A 60 -16.55 -17.03 -1.37
N GLN A 61 -16.77 -15.93 -2.12
CA GLN A 61 -15.76 -14.87 -2.27
C GLN A 61 -15.57 -14.08 -0.97
N PHE A 62 -16.66 -13.84 -0.25
CA PHE A 62 -16.61 -13.19 1.06
C PHE A 62 -15.86 -14.06 2.07
N ASP A 63 -16.21 -15.35 2.16
CA ASP A 63 -15.58 -16.30 3.09
C ASP A 63 -14.07 -16.46 2.79
N ALA A 64 -13.69 -16.54 1.52
CA ALA A 64 -12.28 -16.58 1.11
C ALA A 64 -11.53 -15.31 1.52
N GLY A 65 -12.15 -14.14 1.36
CA GLY A 65 -11.58 -12.85 1.79
C GLY A 65 -11.44 -12.74 3.31
N ALA A 66 -12.41 -13.25 4.07
CA ALA A 66 -12.36 -13.23 5.54
C ALA A 66 -11.18 -14.07 6.08
N LEU A 67 -10.91 -15.23 5.48
CA LEU A 67 -9.76 -16.06 5.84
C LEU A 67 -8.44 -15.36 5.50
N GLU A 68 -8.34 -14.71 4.33
CA GLU A 68 -7.14 -13.97 3.93
C GLU A 68 -6.78 -12.85 4.93
N TRP A 69 -7.79 -12.15 5.47
CA TRP A 69 -7.58 -11.07 6.44
C TRP A 69 -7.74 -11.53 7.89
N SER A 70 -7.65 -12.84 8.15
CA SER A 70 -7.56 -13.35 9.52
C SER A 70 -6.39 -12.71 10.27
N PHE A 71 -6.59 -12.45 11.56
CA PHE A 71 -5.62 -11.76 12.42
C PHE A 71 -5.22 -10.39 11.87
N SER A 72 -6.17 -9.64 11.31
CA SER A 72 -5.95 -8.27 10.85
C SER A 72 -6.74 -7.25 11.66
N LEU A 73 -6.09 -6.12 11.95
CA LEU A 73 -6.67 -4.99 12.66
C LEU A 73 -6.55 -3.71 11.82
N VAL A 74 -7.56 -2.86 11.86
CA VAL A 74 -7.46 -1.48 11.39
C VAL A 74 -7.00 -0.60 12.55
N GLY A 75 -5.87 0.06 12.35
CA GLY A 75 -5.34 1.07 13.25
C GLY A 75 -5.69 2.47 12.77
N TYR A 76 -5.94 3.40 13.68
CA TYR A 76 -6.16 4.81 13.38
C TYR A 76 -5.32 5.69 14.28
N SER A 77 -4.48 6.55 13.69
CA SER A 77 -3.68 7.53 14.44
C SER A 77 -4.37 8.88 14.49
N ILE A 78 -4.56 9.43 15.69
CA ILE A 78 -5.17 10.75 15.84
C ILE A 78 -4.14 11.87 15.58
N GLY A 79 -4.49 12.79 14.68
CA GLY A 79 -3.68 13.96 14.33
C GLY A 79 -2.66 13.67 13.22
N ARG A 80 -1.48 14.29 13.30
CA ARG A 80 -0.43 14.12 12.26
C ARG A 80 -0.05 12.64 12.10
N ARG A 81 -0.22 12.12 10.88
CA ARG A 81 0.11 10.75 10.48
C ARG A 81 1.58 10.44 10.80
N PRO A 82 1.87 9.37 11.58
CA PRO A 82 3.23 8.95 11.84
C PRO A 82 3.88 8.39 10.56
N PHE A 83 5.20 8.48 10.47
CA PHE A 83 5.96 7.84 9.39
C PHE A 83 5.92 6.32 9.55
N TYR A 84 5.82 5.61 8.42
CA TYR A 84 5.63 4.16 8.37
C TYR A 84 6.63 3.39 9.25
N GLU A 85 7.93 3.58 9.02
CA GLU A 85 8.98 2.84 9.74
C GLU A 85 9.01 3.15 11.24
N ALA A 86 8.70 4.40 11.58
CA ALA A 86 8.66 4.83 12.97
C ALA A 86 7.49 4.14 13.69
N LEU A 87 6.30 4.15 13.08
CA LEU A 87 5.11 3.49 13.63
C LEU A 87 5.35 1.99 13.78
N LEU A 88 5.84 1.33 12.73
CA LEU A 88 6.16 -0.10 12.74
C LEU A 88 7.12 -0.46 13.88
N SER A 89 8.18 0.33 14.04
CA SER A 89 9.19 0.12 15.08
C SER A 89 8.62 0.28 16.49
N VAL A 90 7.78 1.30 16.71
CA VAL A 90 7.15 1.53 18.02
C VAL A 90 6.13 0.45 18.33
N ILE A 91 5.33 0.02 17.35
CA ILE A 91 4.38 -1.08 17.50
C ILE A 91 5.11 -2.36 17.93
N LYS A 92 6.14 -2.77 17.15
CA LYS A 92 6.93 -3.98 17.43
C LYS A 92 7.49 -3.99 18.85
N ARG A 93 7.98 -2.83 19.32
CA ARG A 93 8.53 -2.65 20.66
C ARG A 93 7.45 -2.67 21.75
N THR A 94 6.35 -1.97 21.54
CA THR A 94 5.30 -1.77 22.55
C THR A 94 4.57 -3.08 22.83
N TRP A 95 4.22 -3.81 21.76
CA TRP A 95 3.51 -5.08 21.87
C TRP A 95 4.44 -6.28 22.03
N LYS A 96 5.76 -6.08 21.94
CA LYS A 96 6.79 -7.13 22.05
C LYS A 96 6.46 -8.33 21.16
N LEU A 97 6.20 -8.03 19.88
CA LEU A 97 5.69 -9.00 18.92
C LEU A 97 6.62 -10.21 18.81
N LYS A 98 6.04 -11.41 18.87
CA LYS A 98 6.74 -12.67 18.71
C LYS A 98 6.84 -13.09 17.25
N GLY A 99 5.82 -12.74 16.46
CA GLY A 99 5.71 -13.02 15.03
C GLY A 99 5.99 -11.80 14.16
N GLU A 100 5.75 -11.98 12.85
CA GLU A 100 5.83 -10.89 11.89
C GLU A 100 4.56 -10.03 11.90
N LEU A 101 4.75 -8.73 11.66
CA LEU A 101 3.69 -7.76 11.43
C LEU A 101 3.88 -7.12 10.06
N SER A 102 2.90 -7.30 9.19
CA SER A 102 2.75 -6.52 7.96
C SER A 102 1.90 -5.28 8.25
N LEU A 103 2.46 -4.10 7.98
CA LEU A 103 1.80 -2.82 8.17
C LEU A 103 1.54 -2.23 6.78
N LEU A 104 0.30 -1.81 6.52
CA LEU A 104 -0.06 -1.05 5.33
C LEU A 104 -0.57 0.32 5.75
N THR A 105 -0.21 1.35 4.99
CA THR A 105 -0.56 2.74 5.30
C THR A 105 -1.74 3.13 4.40
N LEU A 106 -2.91 3.41 4.99
CA LEU A 106 -4.15 3.78 4.28
C LEU A 106 -4.42 5.28 4.41
N ASP A 107 -5.35 5.82 3.64
CA ASP A 107 -5.67 7.26 3.66
C ASP A 107 -6.17 7.74 5.02
N ASP A 108 -6.13 9.05 5.22
CA ASP A 108 -6.64 9.74 6.42
C ASP A 108 -6.10 9.26 7.78
N GLY A 109 -4.93 8.62 7.80
CA GLY A 109 -4.29 8.16 9.03
C GLY A 109 -4.77 6.79 9.51
N PHE A 110 -5.43 6.04 8.62
CA PHE A 110 -5.70 4.62 8.81
C PHE A 110 -4.49 3.76 8.45
N PHE A 111 -4.41 2.60 9.09
CA PHE A 111 -3.38 1.60 8.89
C PHE A 111 -4.01 0.21 8.96
N LEU A 112 -3.49 -0.73 8.20
CA LEU A 112 -3.87 -2.13 8.29
C LEU A 112 -2.71 -2.91 8.88
N LEU A 113 -2.99 -3.66 9.93
CA LEU A 113 -2.03 -4.44 10.69
C LEU A 113 -2.40 -5.91 10.52
N LYS A 114 -1.56 -6.69 9.81
CA LYS A 114 -1.74 -8.13 9.64
C LYS A 114 -0.68 -8.88 10.42
N PHE A 115 -1.13 -9.68 11.38
CA PHE A 115 -0.26 -10.41 12.29
C PHE A 115 -0.09 -11.85 11.81
N SER A 116 1.14 -12.38 11.94
CA SER A 116 1.38 -13.80 11.71
C SER A 116 1.06 -14.67 12.94
N SER A 117 0.94 -14.07 14.12
CA SER A 117 0.73 -14.76 15.40
C SER A 117 -0.62 -14.36 16.01
N PRO A 118 -1.48 -15.31 16.40
CA PRO A 118 -2.74 -15.01 17.08
C PRO A 118 -2.51 -14.36 18.45
N GLU A 119 -1.44 -14.74 19.16
CA GLU A 119 -1.12 -14.15 20.47
C GLU A 119 -0.79 -12.65 20.36
N ASP A 120 -0.09 -12.26 19.29
CA ASP A 120 0.26 -10.87 19.03
C ASP A 120 -0.97 -10.05 18.62
N TYR A 121 -1.86 -10.64 17.83
CA TYR A 121 -3.16 -10.07 17.48
C TYR A 121 -4.01 -9.84 18.74
N ASP A 122 -4.14 -10.84 19.59
CA ASP A 122 -4.94 -10.76 20.81
C ASP A 122 -4.37 -9.73 21.78
N MET A 123 -3.04 -9.64 21.90
CA MET A 123 -2.36 -8.59 22.66
C MET A 123 -2.73 -7.21 22.15
N ALA A 124 -2.60 -6.97 20.83
CA ALA A 124 -2.91 -5.69 20.20
C ALA A 124 -4.42 -5.34 20.31
N TRP A 125 -5.30 -6.33 20.25
CA TRP A 125 -6.74 -6.14 20.33
C TRP A 125 -7.24 -5.87 21.76
N SER A 126 -6.75 -6.64 22.73
CA SER A 126 -7.26 -6.62 24.12
C SER A 126 -6.48 -5.68 25.06
N GLY A 127 -5.28 -5.24 24.67
CA GLY A 127 -4.38 -4.48 25.55
C GLY A 127 -4.81 -3.04 25.87
N GLY A 128 -5.93 -2.56 25.35
CA GLY A 128 -6.55 -1.29 25.71
C GLY A 128 -6.21 -0.13 24.75
N PRO A 129 -6.52 1.12 25.14
CA PRO A 129 -6.23 2.28 24.30
C PRO A 129 -4.72 2.45 24.14
N TRP A 130 -4.23 2.37 22.91
CA TRP A 130 -2.81 2.47 22.62
C TRP A 130 -2.37 3.92 22.50
N PHE A 131 -1.11 4.16 22.87
CA PHE A 131 -0.47 5.45 22.67
C PHE A 131 0.86 5.26 21.96
N PHE A 132 0.99 5.87 20.78
CA PHE A 132 2.23 5.90 20.02
C PHE A 132 2.67 7.35 19.84
N PHE A 133 3.94 7.62 20.14
CA PHE A 133 4.50 8.98 20.13
C PHE A 133 3.71 9.97 21.01
N GLY A 134 3.16 9.49 22.13
CA GLY A 134 2.31 10.28 23.03
C GLY A 134 0.94 10.65 22.46
N LYS A 135 0.50 10.00 21.37
CA LYS A 135 -0.79 10.22 20.73
C LYS A 135 -1.67 8.97 20.79
N PRO A 136 -2.99 9.11 20.98
CA PRO A 136 -3.88 7.95 20.96
C PRO A 136 -3.84 7.27 19.59
N PHE A 137 -3.85 5.94 19.63
CA PHE A 137 -3.95 5.05 18.48
C PHE A 137 -5.09 4.07 18.75
N MET A 138 -6.13 4.16 17.93
CA MET A 138 -7.29 3.28 18.04
C MET A 138 -7.07 2.04 17.21
N VAL A 139 -7.59 0.90 17.66
CA VAL A 139 -7.50 -0.37 16.96
C VAL A 139 -8.90 -0.99 16.89
N ALA A 140 -9.28 -1.46 15.70
CA ALA A 140 -10.56 -2.06 15.39
C ALA A 140 -10.35 -3.41 14.69
N GLY A 141 -11.07 -4.45 15.12
CA GLY A 141 -11.02 -5.76 14.48
C GLY A 141 -11.73 -5.79 13.14
N LEU A 142 -11.14 -6.47 12.15
CA LEU A 142 -11.87 -6.95 10.96
C LEU A 142 -12.52 -8.29 11.30
N HIS A 143 -13.58 -8.28 12.11
CA HIS A 143 -14.45 -9.44 12.24
C HIS A 143 -15.83 -9.06 11.71
N SER A 144 -16.37 -9.88 10.80
CA SER A 144 -17.74 -9.77 10.30
C SER A 144 -18.72 -10.55 11.16
#